data_AF-A0A1C6K8M1-F1
#
_entry.id   AF-A0A1C6K8M1-F1
#
_cell.length_a   1.000
_cell.length_b   1.000
_cell.length_c   1.000
_cell.angle_alpha   90.00
_cell.angle_beta   90.00
_cell.angle_gamma   90.00
#
_symmetry.space_group_name_H-M   'P 1'
#
loop_
_entity.id
_entity.type
_entity.pdbx_description
1 polymer ?
#
loop_
_entity_poly.entity_id
_entity_poly.type
_entity_poly.pdbx_seq_one_letter_code
_entity_poly.pdbx_strand_id
1 'polypeptide(L)'
;MSKKTKIYLIIIISLILIFIYTTFNKTIYSDKFYSPTNKNFISIKAKYATLFGPSSIKIYCRNNKVLGIFNQEIINTKIYNDGGAIDESNFYVKWDDDYNVTITISGDEQKDEIFEVKFSEDIFYEIVK
;
A
#
# COMPACT_ATOMS: atom_id res chain seq x y z
N MET A 1 6.72 15.54 -42.38
CA MET A 1 7.52 14.92 -41.28
C MET A 1 8.26 13.70 -41.83
N SER A 2 9.60 13.69 -41.78
CA SER A 2 10.39 12.61 -42.40
C SER A 2 10.24 11.28 -41.65
N LYS A 3 10.51 10.15 -42.30
CA LYS A 3 10.52 8.82 -41.67
C LYS A 3 11.45 8.78 -40.45
N LYS A 4 12.60 9.46 -40.52
CA LYS A 4 13.55 9.62 -39.41
C LYS A 4 12.93 10.40 -38.25
N THR A 5 12.24 11.52 -38.53
CA THR A 5 11.57 12.34 -37.52
C THR A 5 10.47 11.56 -36.78
N LYS A 6 9.72 10.69 -37.47
CA LYS A 6 8.73 9.80 -36.83
C LYS A 6 9.39 8.79 -35.89
N ILE A 7 10.51 8.19 -36.32
CA ILE A 7 11.27 7.24 -35.49
C ILE A 7 11.80 7.93 -34.22
N TYR A 8 12.38 9.13 -34.33
CA TYR A 8 12.84 9.88 -33.16
C TYR A 8 11.70 10.21 -32.19
N LEU A 9 10.53 10.61 -32.71
CA LEU A 9 9.37 10.90 -31.87
C LEU A 9 8.90 9.66 -31.09
N ILE A 10 8.85 8.51 -31.74
CA ILE A 10 8.48 7.23 -31.10
C ILE A 10 9.48 6.87 -29.99
N ILE A 11 10.78 7.04 -30.24
CA ILE A 11 11.82 6.76 -29.24
C ILE A 11 11.65 7.67 -28.02
N ILE A 12 11.43 8.97 -28.22
CA ILE A 12 11.24 9.93 -27.14
C ILE A 12 9.98 9.58 -26.32
N ILE A 13 8.86 9.28 -26.99
CA ILE A 13 7.62 8.89 -26.31
C ILE A 13 7.83 7.62 -25.49
N SER A 14 8.50 6.61 -26.05
CA SER A 14 8.80 5.37 -25.34
C SER A 14 9.68 5.61 -24.11
N LEU A 15 10.69 6.47 -24.19
CA LEU A 15 11.53 6.82 -23.04
C LEU A 15 10.73 7.52 -21.94
N ILE A 16 9.84 8.44 -22.30
CA ILE A 16 8.94 9.12 -21.36
C ILE A 16 8.03 8.10 -20.68
N LEU A 17 7.42 7.18 -21.43
CA LEU A 17 6.55 6.14 -20.88
C LEU A 17 7.30 5.21 -19.92
N ILE A 18 8.52 4.81 -20.26
CA ILE A 18 9.37 4.00 -19.37
C ILE A 18 9.69 4.76 -18.09
N PHE A 19 10.07 6.03 -18.19
CA PHE A 19 10.38 6.88 -17.03
C PHE A 19 9.17 7.06 -16.10
N ILE A 20 7.99 7.31 -16.66
CA ILE A 20 6.72 7.38 -15.91
C ILE A 20 6.48 6.03 -15.21
N TYR A 21 6.57 4.92 -15.94
CA TYR A 21 6.32 3.60 -15.37
C TYR A 21 7.24 3.27 -14.19
N THR A 22 8.56 3.51 -14.33
CA THR A 22 9.53 3.20 -13.27
C THR A 22 9.36 4.08 -12.04
N THR A 23 9.03 5.36 -12.24
CA THR A 23 8.86 6.31 -11.14
C THR A 23 7.60 6.00 -10.33
N PHE A 24 6.47 5.75 -10.99
CA PHE A 24 5.19 5.60 -10.30
C PHE A 24 4.88 4.18 -9.83
N ASN A 25 5.57 3.16 -10.33
CA ASN A 25 5.45 1.81 -9.77
C ASN A 25 6.39 1.53 -8.59
N LYS A 26 7.26 2.47 -8.24
CA LYS A 26 8.18 2.33 -7.11
C LYS A 26 7.39 2.25 -5.80
N THR A 27 7.71 1.25 -4.99
CA THR A 27 7.23 1.16 -3.61
C THR A 27 8.06 2.11 -2.76
N ILE A 28 7.40 3.03 -2.07
CA ILE A 28 8.05 4.14 -1.33
C ILE A 28 8.13 3.85 0.16
N TYR A 29 7.16 3.08 0.67
CA TYR A 29 7.12 2.57 2.03
C TYR A 29 6.71 1.11 1.96
N SER A 30 7.36 0.27 2.76
CA SER A 30 7.02 -1.14 2.89
C SER A 30 7.46 -1.64 4.25
N ASP A 31 6.49 -2.06 5.06
CA ASP A 31 6.79 -2.63 6.38
C ASP A 31 5.91 -3.85 6.69
N LYS A 32 6.27 -4.57 7.76
CA LYS A 32 5.56 -5.74 8.26
C LYS A 32 5.40 -5.67 9.78
N PHE A 33 4.18 -5.93 10.23
CA PHE A 33 3.80 -5.92 11.63
C PHE A 33 3.29 -7.30 12.01
N TYR A 34 3.94 -7.95 12.96
CA TYR A 34 3.61 -9.31 13.38
C TYR A 34 2.73 -9.31 14.62
N SER A 35 1.80 -10.27 14.68
CA SER A 35 1.05 -10.58 15.90
C SER A 35 1.98 -10.98 17.05
N PRO A 36 1.56 -10.92 18.32
CA PRO A 36 2.41 -11.21 19.48
C PRO A 36 3.17 -12.54 19.44
N THR A 37 2.55 -13.61 18.91
CA THR A 37 3.22 -14.93 18.77
C THR A 37 3.72 -15.21 17.35
N ASN A 38 3.76 -14.20 16.49
CA ASN A 38 4.12 -14.31 15.07
C ASN A 38 3.26 -15.29 14.24
N LYS A 39 2.02 -15.59 14.66
CA LYS A 39 1.09 -16.42 13.89
C LYS A 39 0.57 -15.72 12.65
N ASN A 40 0.33 -14.41 12.75
CA ASN A 40 -0.27 -13.58 11.72
C ASN A 40 0.57 -12.33 11.53
N PHE A 41 0.42 -11.69 10.37
CA PHE A 41 1.06 -10.41 10.13
C PHE A 41 0.34 -9.55 9.10
N ILE A 42 0.57 -8.26 9.24
CA ILE A 42 0.17 -7.21 8.31
C ILE A 42 1.40 -6.78 7.53
N SER A 43 1.26 -6.57 6.22
CA SER A 43 2.27 -5.87 5.42
C SER A 43 1.64 -4.67 4.76
N ILE A 44 2.18 -3.49 5.05
CA ILE A 44 1.70 -2.23 4.46
C ILE A 44 2.69 -1.83 3.37
N LYS A 45 2.18 -1.50 2.18
CA LYS A 45 2.98 -0.98 1.07
C LYS A 45 2.34 0.28 0.52
N ALA A 46 3.14 1.34 0.38
CA ALA A 46 2.74 2.58 -0.26
C ALA A 46 3.42 2.75 -1.62
N LYS A 47 2.72 3.40 -2.55
CA LYS A 47 3.26 3.89 -3.83
C LYS A 47 2.83 5.34 -4.03
N TYR A 48 3.70 6.13 -4.64
CA TYR A 48 3.33 7.49 -5.04
C TYR A 48 2.14 7.50 -6.00
N ALA A 49 1.35 8.57 -5.94
CA ALA A 49 0.36 8.88 -6.96
C ALA A 49 1.04 9.02 -8.33
N THR A 50 0.37 8.61 -9.41
CA THR A 50 0.94 8.62 -10.77
C THR A 50 1.18 10.03 -11.33
N LEU A 51 0.61 11.09 -10.76
CA LEU A 51 0.81 12.47 -11.19
C LEU A 51 0.59 13.43 -10.01
N PHE A 52 -0.69 13.64 -9.68
CA PHE A 52 -1.16 14.48 -8.58
C PHE A 52 -2.29 13.74 -7.87
N GLY A 53 -2.33 13.83 -6.55
CA GLY A 53 -3.36 13.23 -5.71
C GLY A 53 -2.81 12.27 -4.66
N PRO A 54 -3.70 11.48 -4.03
CA PRO A 54 -3.33 10.66 -2.89
C PRO A 54 -2.46 9.48 -3.32
N SER A 55 -1.53 9.11 -2.44
CA SER A 55 -0.70 7.92 -2.63
C SER A 55 -1.53 6.66 -2.38
N SER A 56 -1.21 5.58 -3.09
CA SER A 56 -1.92 4.32 -2.94
C SER A 56 -1.29 3.48 -1.84
N ILE A 57 -2.13 2.98 -0.93
CA ILE A 57 -1.76 2.05 0.13
C ILE A 57 -2.37 0.68 -0.17
N LYS A 58 -1.56 -0.36 -0.01
CA LYS A 58 -2.01 -1.75 -0.01
C LYS A 58 -1.61 -2.42 1.30
N ILE A 59 -2.60 -2.92 2.01
CA ILE A 59 -2.44 -3.66 3.26
C ILE A 59 -2.70 -5.13 2.93
N TYR A 60 -1.71 -5.98 3.21
CA TYR A 60 -1.82 -7.43 3.06
C TYR A 60 -1.95 -8.04 4.45
N CYS A 61 -3.11 -8.61 4.74
CA CYS A 61 -3.39 -9.33 5.97
C CYS A 61 -3.20 -10.81 5.69
N ARG A 62 -2.27 -11.49 6.36
CA ARG A 62 -2.01 -12.92 6.11
C ARG A 62 -1.48 -13.68 7.30
N ASN A 63 -1.73 -14.98 7.28
CA ASN A 63 -1.17 -15.90 8.26
C ASN A 63 0.32 -16.13 7.95
N ASN A 64 1.16 -16.23 8.99
CA ASN A 64 2.60 -16.49 8.90
C ASN A 64 2.90 -17.99 8.78
N LYS A 65 2.17 -18.66 7.88
CA LYS A 65 2.40 -20.07 7.52
C LYS A 65 2.84 -20.15 6.07
N VAL A 66 3.53 -21.22 5.69
CA VAL A 66 4.03 -21.43 4.31
C VAL A 66 2.88 -21.38 3.29
N LEU A 67 1.70 -21.90 3.63
CA LEU A 67 0.48 -21.85 2.81
C LEU A 67 -0.38 -20.60 3.04
N GLY A 68 0.04 -19.69 3.93
CA GLY A 68 -0.70 -18.46 4.25
C GLY A 68 -0.83 -17.48 3.09
N ILE A 69 -0.13 -17.70 1.97
CA ILE A 69 -0.30 -16.89 0.76
C ILE A 69 -1.66 -17.13 0.07
N PHE A 70 -2.28 -18.29 0.30
CA PHE A 70 -3.61 -18.63 -0.24
C PHE A 70 -4.75 -18.10 0.63
N ASN A 71 -4.46 -17.74 1.88
CA ASN A 71 -5.40 -17.16 2.82
C ASN A 71 -4.89 -15.77 3.23
N GLN A 72 -5.11 -14.82 2.32
CA GLN A 72 -4.75 -13.43 2.50
C GLN A 72 -5.95 -12.54 2.14
N GLU A 73 -6.08 -11.45 2.87
CA GLU A 73 -7.01 -10.38 2.53
C GLU A 73 -6.20 -9.14 2.14
N ILE A 74 -6.65 -8.43 1.10
CA ILE A 74 -5.95 -7.26 0.56
C ILE A 74 -6.85 -6.04 0.65
N ILE A 75 -6.50 -5.13 1.55
CA ILE A 75 -7.18 -3.84 1.68
C ILE A 75 -6.44 -2.83 0.79
N ASN A 76 -7.18 -2.23 -0.14
CA ASN A 76 -6.65 -1.17 -0.99
C ASN A 76 -7.26 0.15 -0.53
N THR A 77 -6.40 1.08 -0.10
CA THR A 77 -6.83 2.43 0.30
C THR A 77 -5.83 3.48 -0.20
N LYS A 78 -6.03 4.71 0.22
CA LYS A 78 -5.32 5.91 -0.21
C LYS A 78 -4.95 6.75 1.00
N ILE A 79 -3.86 7.50 0.90
CA ILE A 79 -3.46 8.47 1.91
C ILE A 79 -3.28 9.86 1.26
N TYR A 80 -3.88 10.86 1.90
CA TYR A 80 -3.75 12.28 1.55
C TYR A 80 -2.80 12.95 2.53
N ASN A 81 -1.63 13.37 2.05
CA ASN A 81 -0.53 13.81 2.91
C ASN A 81 0.10 15.14 2.43
N ASP A 82 -0.67 16.04 1.79
CA ASP A 82 -0.23 17.36 1.27
C ASP A 82 1.19 17.41 0.64
N GLY A 83 1.53 16.40 -0.17
CA GLY A 83 2.87 16.29 -0.78
C GLY A 83 4.02 15.95 0.19
N GLY A 84 3.73 15.77 1.47
CA GLY A 84 4.62 15.23 2.50
C GLY A 84 5.04 13.79 2.23
N ALA A 85 6.19 13.41 2.77
CA ALA A 85 6.73 12.06 2.66
C ALA A 85 5.84 11.05 3.40
N ILE A 86 5.70 9.84 2.85
CA ILE A 86 5.01 8.74 3.53
C ILE A 86 6.04 7.92 4.28
N ASP A 87 5.90 7.86 5.59
CA ASP A 87 6.78 7.14 6.49
C ASP A 87 5.99 6.38 7.58
N GLU A 88 6.71 5.87 8.58
CA GLU A 88 6.13 5.09 9.68
C GLU A 88 5.13 5.87 10.53
N SER A 89 5.23 7.20 10.60
CA SER A 89 4.30 8.02 11.39
C SER A 89 2.88 8.02 10.84
N ASN A 90 2.71 7.71 9.55
CA ASN A 90 1.41 7.62 8.90
C ASN A 90 0.65 6.32 9.20
N PHE A 91 1.32 5.32 9.78
CA PHE A 91 0.76 3.98 9.97
C PHE A 91 0.89 3.53 11.42
N TYR A 92 -0.25 3.34 12.07
CA TYR A 92 -0.29 2.77 13.41
C TYR A 92 -0.95 1.39 13.36
N VAL A 93 -0.22 0.36 13.79
CA VAL A 93 -0.72 -1.02 13.82
C VAL A 93 -0.67 -1.54 15.26
N LYS A 94 -1.84 -1.81 15.82
CA LYS A 94 -1.99 -2.30 17.19
C LYS A 94 -2.66 -3.65 17.21
N TRP A 95 -1.91 -4.66 17.63
CA TRP A 95 -2.44 -5.99 17.90
C TRP A 95 -3.02 -6.01 19.32
N ASP A 96 -4.29 -6.40 19.45
CA ASP A 96 -4.90 -6.65 20.75
C ASP A 96 -4.64 -8.09 21.21
N ASP A 97 -4.56 -9.02 20.26
CA ASP A 97 -4.12 -10.40 20.47
C ASP A 97 -3.52 -10.98 19.17
N ASP A 98 -3.43 -12.31 19.03
CA ASP A 98 -2.91 -12.94 17.81
C ASP A 98 -3.83 -12.82 16.59
N TYR A 99 -5.12 -12.57 16.81
CA TYR A 99 -6.20 -12.69 15.84
C TYR A 99 -6.93 -11.37 15.57
N ASN A 100 -6.77 -10.37 16.43
CA ASN A 100 -7.42 -9.07 16.29
C ASN A 100 -6.37 -7.96 16.22
N VAL A 101 -6.47 -7.12 15.17
CA VAL A 101 -5.58 -5.98 14.96
C VAL A 101 -6.36 -4.77 14.48
N THR A 102 -5.97 -3.62 15.01
CA THR A 102 -6.44 -2.32 14.54
C THR A 102 -5.32 -1.66 13.72
N ILE A 103 -5.65 -1.21 12.52
CA ILE A 103 -4.74 -0.48 11.63
C ILE A 103 -5.30 0.91 11.41
N THR A 104 -4.54 1.93 11.78
CA THR A 104 -4.90 3.33 11.57
C THR A 104 -3.98 3.94 10.53
N ILE A 105 -4.57 4.62 9.54
CA ILE A 105 -3.86 5.39 8.53
C ILE A 105 -4.17 6.86 8.70
N SER A 106 -3.14 7.63 9.01
CA SER A 106 -3.22 9.06 9.29
C SER A 106 -2.40 9.84 8.27
N GLY A 107 -3.03 10.81 7.62
CA GLY A 107 -2.37 11.74 6.72
C GLY A 107 -2.84 13.16 7.02
N ASP A 108 -2.00 14.14 6.70
CA ASP A 108 -2.18 15.54 7.14
C ASP A 108 -3.51 16.18 6.69
N GLU A 109 -4.09 15.73 5.57
CA GLU A 109 -5.34 16.28 5.01
C GLU A 109 -6.54 15.34 5.09
N GLN A 110 -6.42 14.24 5.82
CA GLN A 110 -7.51 13.28 5.97
C GLN A 110 -7.85 13.04 7.44
N LYS A 111 -9.10 12.63 7.68
CA LYS A 111 -9.41 11.95 8.92
C LYS A 111 -8.71 10.59 8.92
N ASP A 112 -8.33 10.15 10.12
CA ASP A 112 -7.81 8.81 10.33
C ASP A 112 -8.77 7.77 9.75
N GLU A 113 -8.22 6.87 8.94
CA GLU A 113 -8.95 5.71 8.45
C GLU A 113 -8.55 4.50 9.29
N ILE A 114 -9.53 3.93 10.00
CA ILE A 114 -9.31 2.84 10.96
C ILE A 114 -9.91 1.55 10.39
N PHE A 115 -9.08 0.52 10.35
CA PHE A 115 -9.47 -0.83 9.95
C PHE A 115 -9.33 -1.77 11.13
N GLU A 116 -10.43 -2.42 11.50
CA GLU A 116 -10.39 -3.54 12.42
C GLU A 116 -10.33 -4.84 11.61
N VAL A 117 -9.27 -5.63 11.81
CA VAL A 117 -9.03 -6.86 11.05
C VAL A 117 -9.04 -8.04 12.00
N LYS A 118 -9.81 -9.07 11.62
CA LYS A 118 -9.94 -10.32 12.35
C LYS A 118 -9.43 -11.50 11.53
N PHE A 119 -8.48 -12.21 12.10
CA PHE A 119 -7.91 -13.43 11.53
C PHE A 119 -8.66 -14.65 12.05
N SER A 120 -9.28 -15.39 11.14
CA SER A 120 -9.89 -16.69 11.42
C SER A 120 -9.53 -17.68 10.31
N GLU A 121 -10.39 -18.66 10.02
CA GLU A 121 -10.22 -19.47 8.80
C GLU A 121 -10.23 -18.59 7.55
N ASP A 122 -11.10 -17.59 7.52
CA ASP A 122 -11.06 -16.47 6.59
C ASP A 122 -10.63 -15.19 7.32
N ILE A 123 -10.02 -14.26 6.60
CA ILE A 123 -9.60 -12.97 7.15
C ILE A 123 -10.65 -11.93 6.78
N PHE A 124 -11.17 -11.23 7.78
CA PHE A 124 -12.20 -10.21 7.60
C PHE A 124 -11.68 -8.87 8.09
N TYR A 125 -12.19 -7.79 7.49
CA TYR A 125 -11.97 -6.44 8.00
C TYR A 125 -13.25 -5.62 7.92
N GLU A 126 -13.32 -4.62 8.80
CA GLU A 126 -14.32 -3.57 8.74
C GLU A 126 -13.67 -2.19 8.88
N ILE A 127 -14.32 -1.19 8.31
CA ILE A 127 -13.87 0.21 8.36
C ILE A 127 -14.64 0.90 9.47
N VAL A 128 -13.93 1.37 10.48
CA VAL A 128 -14.51 2.12 11.60
C VAL A 128 -14.33 3.61 11.29
N LYS A 129 -15.44 4.36 11.26
CA LYS A 129 -15.49 5.79 10.94
C LYS A 129 -15.49 6.67 12.16
#